data_AF-A0A8T7ABG2-F1
#
_entry.id   AF-A0A8T7ABG2-F1
#
_cell.length_a   1.000
_cell.length_b   1.000
_cell.length_c   1.000
_cell.angle_alpha   90.00
_cell.angle_beta   90.00
_cell.angle_gamma   90.00
#
_symmetry.space_group_name_H-M   'P 1'
#
loop_
_entity.id
_entity.type
_entity.pdbx_description
1 polymer ?
#
loop_
_entity_poly.entity_id
_entity_poly.type
_entity_poly.pdbx_seq_one_letter_code
_entity_poly.pdbx_strand_id
1 'polypeptide(L)'
;MENQRTFLIIALMAISAVLYSKWIEFSMPAPGTGAVQNATNTDQPTSLIPDGPDITEQADSIPSTPVSAVESAPVLEQQLTSLASNTQTIRVTTDLVIATINPLGGVIEKLELINEPVAIDKQDQGYPLLKNSPEEIFVAQDGLLVSDQTAPNHARTSYLAERFDYQLGSDDKVMVPLRWVAENGVQYTKTITFKKNSYVVEIDYSVNNNSSLPWEGYLYAQFSRTEPNLEGSSFGRLPSYTGGAIYTEQEKYEKVDFKDMGKADLAITTDSGWVAMLQHYFVGAWIPVNGGAKQFYSAVNNNQTNPKYRIGYKTLVPKRIAAGDTDTISTSVYLGSKEQSRLKKIQKESNINGLALTVDYGFLTFIADPLFVVLSWIHDAVGNWGWSIILLTILIKALFYPLSAASYKSMAGMKKLQPRIQTLKERYKDDKQKFQMEMMALYKKEKINPAGGCLPILVQIPVFIALYWVLLESVEIRQAPFALWLQDLSAPDPFYILPVLMGLSMWAQQKLNPAPMDDIQKKVMTIMPIALTFLFLTFPQGLVLYWVVNNVLSMAQQWLINRQHAV
;
A
#
# COMPACT_ATOMS: atom_id res chain seq x y z
N MET A 1 27.88 -33.74 -1.70
CA MET A 1 26.45 -34.03 -1.50
C MET A 1 25.92 -33.34 -0.25
N GLU A 2 26.74 -33.12 0.79
CA GLU A 2 26.33 -32.30 1.95
C GLU A 2 25.93 -30.87 1.55
N ASN A 3 26.72 -30.10 0.80
CA ASN A 3 26.36 -28.69 0.52
C ASN A 3 25.09 -28.47 -0.35
N GLN A 4 24.79 -29.36 -1.31
CA GLN A 4 23.51 -29.31 -2.04
C GLN A 4 22.35 -29.70 -1.13
N ARG A 5 22.57 -30.67 -0.23
CA ARG A 5 21.62 -31.03 0.81
C ARG A 5 21.45 -29.87 1.79
N THR A 6 22.51 -29.15 2.17
CA THR A 6 22.46 -27.97 3.04
C THR A 6 21.72 -26.82 2.36
N PHE A 7 21.96 -26.56 1.08
CA PHE A 7 21.22 -25.54 0.33
C PHE A 7 19.75 -25.91 0.18
N LEU A 8 19.44 -27.16 -0.16
CA LEU A 8 18.07 -27.65 -0.22
C LEU A 8 17.41 -27.68 1.16
N ILE A 9 18.16 -27.95 2.23
CA ILE A 9 17.70 -27.90 3.62
C ILE A 9 17.46 -26.45 4.04
N ILE A 10 18.29 -25.49 3.62
CA ILE A 10 18.08 -24.05 3.90
C ILE A 10 16.87 -23.56 3.11
N ALA A 11 16.74 -23.92 1.84
CA ALA A 11 15.57 -23.59 1.03
C ALA A 11 14.30 -24.25 1.59
N LEU A 12 14.38 -25.51 2.00
CA LEU A 12 13.29 -26.22 2.67
C LEU A 12 12.98 -25.60 4.03
N MET A 13 13.96 -25.21 4.83
CA MET A 13 13.76 -24.52 6.11
C MET A 13 13.13 -23.13 5.89
N ALA A 14 13.52 -22.40 4.85
CA ALA A 14 12.89 -21.13 4.49
C ALA A 14 11.43 -21.33 4.06
N ILE A 15 11.16 -22.31 3.20
CA ILE A 15 9.80 -22.66 2.76
C ILE A 15 8.97 -23.18 3.95
N SER A 16 9.54 -24.03 4.81
CA SER A 16 8.90 -24.55 6.02
C SER A 16 8.69 -23.46 7.06
N ALA A 17 9.56 -22.46 7.17
CA ALA A 17 9.37 -21.31 8.06
C ALA A 17 8.23 -20.41 7.55
N VAL A 18 8.13 -20.20 6.23
CA VAL A 18 7.01 -19.49 5.60
C VAL A 18 5.71 -20.27 5.79
N LEU A 19 5.71 -21.59 5.56
CA LEU A 19 4.55 -22.44 5.77
C LEU A 19 4.16 -22.54 7.24
N TYR A 20 5.14 -22.59 8.16
CA TYR A 20 4.90 -22.60 9.60
C TYR A 20 4.39 -21.26 10.11
N SER A 21 4.90 -20.14 9.59
CA SER A 21 4.36 -18.80 9.86
C SER A 21 2.91 -18.72 9.40
N LYS A 22 2.61 -19.20 8.19
CA LYS A 22 1.25 -19.26 7.65
C LYS A 22 0.36 -20.27 8.39
N TRP A 23 0.94 -21.33 8.93
CA TRP A 23 0.23 -22.30 9.74
C TRP A 23 -0.04 -21.79 11.15
N ILE A 24 0.88 -21.04 11.78
CA ILE A 24 0.62 -20.32 13.03
C ILE A 24 -0.51 -19.31 12.81
N GLU A 25 -0.44 -18.51 11.75
CA GLU A 25 -1.48 -17.55 11.37
C GLU A 25 -2.85 -18.25 11.13
N PHE A 26 -2.82 -19.46 10.57
CA PHE A 26 -4.03 -20.29 10.39
C PHE A 26 -4.49 -21.03 11.66
N SER A 27 -3.58 -21.34 12.59
CA SER A 27 -3.81 -22.23 13.74
C SER A 27 -3.83 -21.51 15.09
N MET A 28 -3.66 -20.19 15.10
CA MET A 28 -4.03 -19.37 16.25
C MET A 28 -5.50 -19.67 16.56
N PRO A 29 -5.82 -20.25 17.74
CA PRO A 29 -7.20 -20.27 18.20
C PRO A 29 -7.64 -18.82 18.27
N ALA A 30 -8.85 -18.51 17.80
CA ALA A 30 -9.46 -17.21 18.05
C ALA A 30 -9.25 -16.85 19.53
N PRO A 31 -8.78 -15.63 19.87
CA PRO A 31 -8.67 -15.22 21.26
C PRO A 31 -10.04 -15.41 21.91
N GLY A 32 -10.07 -16.27 22.93
CA GLY A 32 -11.29 -16.80 23.49
C GLY A 32 -12.21 -15.69 24.00
N THR A 33 -13.39 -15.60 23.39
CA THR A 33 -14.55 -14.93 23.96
C THR A 33 -14.94 -15.66 25.24
N GLY A 34 -14.90 -14.96 26.37
CA GLY A 34 -15.53 -15.42 27.61
C GLY A 34 -16.99 -15.76 27.37
N ALA A 35 -17.42 -16.90 27.89
CA ALA A 35 -18.77 -17.40 27.78
C ALA A 35 -19.79 -16.41 28.35
N VAL A 36 -20.81 -16.05 27.57
CA VAL A 36 -22.08 -15.53 28.07
C VAL A 36 -23.16 -16.51 27.64
N GLN A 37 -23.94 -16.95 28.63
CA GLN A 37 -24.97 -17.96 28.55
C GLN A 37 -26.11 -17.55 27.60
N ASN A 38 -26.51 -18.47 26.74
CA ASN A 38 -27.73 -18.39 25.95
C ASN A 38 -28.96 -18.45 26.87
N ALA A 39 -29.84 -17.45 26.75
CA ALA A 39 -31.25 -17.58 27.10
C ALA A 39 -32.05 -17.72 25.80
N THR A 40 -32.63 -18.89 25.63
CA THR A 40 -33.59 -19.26 24.60
C THR A 40 -34.86 -18.41 24.72
N ASN A 41 -35.39 -17.89 23.61
CA ASN A 41 -36.82 -17.62 23.48
C ASN A 41 -37.28 -17.80 22.03
N THR A 42 -38.55 -18.14 21.93
CA THR A 42 -39.21 -19.00 20.96
C THR A 42 -40.20 -18.18 20.11
N ASP A 43 -40.34 -18.57 18.83
CA ASP A 43 -41.50 -18.43 17.91
C ASP A 43 -42.14 -17.06 17.52
N GLN A 44 -41.93 -16.71 16.24
CA GLN A 44 -42.91 -16.34 15.16
C GLN A 44 -43.85 -15.10 15.27
N PRO A 45 -44.46 -14.57 14.15
CA PRO A 45 -44.42 -15.00 12.74
C PRO A 45 -44.11 -13.90 11.68
N THR A 46 -43.82 -14.41 10.48
CA THR A 46 -43.75 -13.78 9.16
C THR A 46 -44.96 -12.89 8.81
N SER A 47 -44.71 -11.71 8.24
CA SER A 47 -45.66 -11.01 7.38
C SER A 47 -44.99 -10.54 6.08
N LEU A 48 -45.61 -10.92 4.96
CA LEU A 48 -45.23 -10.64 3.57
C LEU A 48 -46.03 -9.43 3.07
N ILE A 49 -45.39 -8.30 2.76
CA ILE A 49 -45.94 -7.19 1.92
C ILE A 49 -44.75 -6.52 1.16
N PRO A 50 -44.90 -6.13 -0.13
CA PRO A 50 -43.78 -5.91 -1.05
C PRO A 50 -43.15 -4.50 -1.06
N ASP A 51 -41.94 -4.46 -1.64
CA ASP A 51 -40.94 -3.40 -1.76
C ASP A 51 -41.43 -1.96 -1.97
N GLY A 52 -40.90 -1.08 -1.12
CA GLY A 52 -40.69 0.36 -1.33
C GLY A 52 -39.23 0.70 -1.04
N PRO A 53 -38.71 1.89 -1.43
CA PRO A 53 -37.28 2.15 -1.46
C PRO A 53 -36.64 1.99 -0.06
N ASP A 54 -35.54 1.27 -0.03
CA ASP A 54 -34.81 0.80 1.16
C ASP A 54 -34.29 1.99 2.01
N ILE A 55 -35.04 2.37 3.04
CA ILE A 55 -34.66 3.39 4.04
C ILE A 55 -33.86 2.76 5.20
N THR A 56 -33.92 1.43 5.33
CA THR A 56 -33.22 0.63 6.33
C THR A 56 -31.70 0.62 6.14
N GLU A 57 -31.22 0.63 4.89
CA GLU A 57 -29.79 0.59 4.58
C GLU A 57 -29.00 1.85 5.04
N GLN A 58 -29.66 3.02 5.08
CA GLN A 58 -29.05 4.29 5.52
C GLN A 58 -28.89 4.40 7.05
N ALA A 59 -29.61 3.59 7.82
CA ALA A 59 -29.49 3.54 9.29
C ALA A 59 -28.24 2.76 9.72
N ASP A 60 -27.99 1.62 9.06
CA ASP A 60 -26.90 0.69 9.37
C ASP A 60 -25.51 1.22 9.00
N SER A 61 -25.44 2.33 8.25
CA SER A 61 -24.19 2.93 7.79
C SER A 61 -23.50 3.84 8.83
N ILE A 62 -24.22 4.29 9.87
CA ILE A 62 -23.75 5.20 10.92
C ILE A 62 -23.18 4.40 12.11
N PRO A 63 -21.97 4.71 12.61
CA PRO A 63 -21.43 4.03 13.80
C PRO A 63 -22.22 4.37 15.07
N SER A 64 -22.35 3.41 15.98
CA SER A 64 -23.03 3.59 17.26
C SER A 64 -22.34 4.61 18.17
N THR A 65 -23.14 5.33 18.97
CA THR A 65 -22.64 6.21 20.03
C THR A 65 -21.84 5.41 21.08
N PRO A 66 -20.86 6.01 21.76
CA PRO A 66 -20.08 5.35 22.83
C PRO A 66 -20.88 5.01 24.10
N VAL A 67 -22.17 5.36 24.17
CA VAL A 67 -23.05 5.10 25.32
C VAL A 67 -24.01 3.97 24.95
N SER A 68 -24.02 2.89 25.74
CA SER A 68 -24.83 1.69 25.47
C SER A 68 -26.31 1.99 25.22
N ALA A 69 -26.88 1.18 24.32
CA ALA A 69 -28.23 1.25 23.76
C ALA A 69 -29.34 1.67 24.75
N VAL A 70 -30.07 2.71 24.38
CA VAL A 70 -31.48 2.84 24.75
C VAL A 70 -32.29 2.50 23.50
N GLU A 71 -33.08 1.45 23.63
CA GLU A 71 -34.06 0.96 22.66
C GLU A 71 -34.93 2.14 22.18
N SER A 72 -34.80 2.51 20.91
CA SER A 72 -35.58 3.60 20.32
C SER A 72 -36.98 3.07 19.99
N ALA A 73 -38.00 3.62 20.65
CA ALA A 73 -39.40 3.40 20.27
C ALA A 73 -39.65 3.91 18.83
N PRO A 74 -40.61 3.33 18.09
CA PRO A 74 -40.85 3.68 16.69
C PRO A 74 -41.44 5.09 16.61
N VAL A 75 -40.69 6.03 16.04
CA VAL A 75 -41.20 7.37 15.70
C VAL A 75 -41.72 7.33 14.26
N LEU A 76 -42.98 7.72 14.12
CA LEU A 76 -43.81 7.77 12.92
C LEU A 76 -43.04 8.21 11.66
N GLU A 77 -42.93 7.30 10.70
CA GLU A 77 -42.11 7.41 9.47
C GLU A 77 -42.88 8.02 8.28
N GLN A 78 -43.77 8.98 8.52
CA GLN A 78 -44.62 9.55 7.47
C GLN A 78 -44.70 11.07 7.53
N GLN A 79 -43.57 11.77 7.33
CA GLN A 79 -43.61 13.18 6.90
C GLN A 79 -42.27 13.77 6.43
N LEU A 80 -41.48 13.09 5.58
CA LEU A 80 -40.31 13.73 4.92
C LEU A 80 -40.19 13.45 3.41
N THR A 81 -41.23 12.92 2.78
CA THR A 81 -41.23 12.50 1.38
C THR A 81 -41.37 13.66 0.36
N SER A 82 -40.87 14.87 0.63
CA SER A 82 -41.01 15.98 -0.35
C SER A 82 -39.86 16.99 -0.48
N LEU A 83 -38.61 16.63 -0.13
CA LEU A 83 -37.44 17.47 -0.48
C LEU A 83 -36.28 16.71 -1.15
N ALA A 84 -36.43 15.42 -1.44
CA ALA A 84 -35.47 14.68 -2.26
C ALA A 84 -35.71 14.98 -3.77
N SER A 85 -35.35 16.18 -4.22
CA SER A 85 -35.37 16.52 -5.65
C SER A 85 -34.30 17.53 -6.08
N ASN A 86 -33.23 17.70 -5.29
CA ASN A 86 -32.05 18.41 -5.76
C ASN A 86 -30.88 17.44 -5.85
N THR A 87 -30.69 16.87 -7.04
CA THR A 87 -29.57 15.99 -7.43
C THR A 87 -28.28 16.77 -7.71
N GLN A 88 -28.26 18.08 -7.44
CA GLN A 88 -27.14 18.95 -7.77
C GLN A 88 -26.01 18.76 -6.76
N THR A 89 -24.90 18.20 -7.24
CA THR A 89 -23.67 18.04 -6.46
C THR A 89 -22.83 19.32 -6.49
N ILE A 90 -21.93 19.46 -5.52
CA ILE A 90 -21.02 20.60 -5.42
C ILE A 90 -19.67 20.19 -5.98
N ARG A 91 -19.19 20.92 -6.99
CA ARG A 91 -17.88 20.70 -7.60
C ARG A 91 -16.85 21.65 -7.00
N VAL A 92 -15.67 21.12 -6.66
CA VAL A 92 -14.53 21.87 -6.17
C VAL A 92 -13.31 21.57 -7.03
N THR A 93 -12.69 22.60 -7.60
CA THR A 93 -11.49 22.44 -8.43
C THR A 93 -10.31 23.18 -7.79
N THR A 94 -9.19 22.48 -7.58
CA THR A 94 -7.91 23.06 -7.14
C THR A 94 -6.82 22.84 -8.20
N ASP A 95 -5.57 23.09 -7.82
CA ASP A 95 -4.39 22.78 -8.63
C ASP A 95 -4.05 21.28 -8.66
N LEU A 96 -4.51 20.51 -7.67
CA LEU A 96 -4.20 19.08 -7.56
C LEU A 96 -5.42 18.17 -7.69
N VAL A 97 -6.62 18.64 -7.34
CA VAL A 97 -7.81 17.78 -7.27
C VAL A 97 -9.08 18.40 -7.86
N ILE A 98 -9.96 17.54 -8.37
CA ILE A 98 -11.35 17.86 -8.67
C ILE A 98 -12.21 16.99 -7.77
N ALA A 99 -12.91 17.59 -6.81
CA ALA A 99 -13.77 16.88 -5.87
C ALA A 99 -15.26 17.15 -6.17
N THR A 100 -16.08 16.14 -5.96
CA THR A 100 -17.55 16.23 -5.98
C THR A 100 -18.09 15.91 -4.61
N ILE A 101 -18.83 16.86 -4.02
CA ILE A 101 -19.43 16.75 -2.70
C ILE A 101 -20.94 16.62 -2.87
N ASN A 102 -21.52 15.62 -2.24
CA ASN A 102 -22.96 15.43 -2.17
C ASN A 102 -23.54 16.27 -1.02
N PRO A 103 -24.47 17.22 -1.27
CA PRO A 103 -25.13 17.97 -0.19
C PRO A 103 -25.91 17.07 0.76
N LEU A 104 -26.32 15.87 0.33
CA LEU A 104 -26.76 14.82 1.24
C LEU A 104 -25.55 14.24 1.97
N GLY A 105 -25.46 14.52 3.26
CA GLY A 105 -24.40 14.10 4.15
C GLY A 105 -23.13 14.94 4.09
N GLY A 106 -22.97 15.80 3.09
CA GLY A 106 -21.72 16.51 2.83
C GLY A 106 -20.58 15.55 2.51
N VAL A 107 -20.89 14.44 1.83
CA VAL A 107 -19.95 13.34 1.54
C VAL A 107 -19.08 13.69 0.34
N ILE A 108 -17.77 13.46 0.43
CA ILE A 108 -16.88 13.54 -0.74
C ILE A 108 -17.04 12.23 -1.51
N GLU A 109 -17.91 12.24 -2.52
CA GLU A 109 -18.31 11.03 -3.25
C GLU A 109 -17.44 10.75 -4.47
N LYS A 110 -16.77 11.76 -5.02
CA LYS A 110 -15.77 11.61 -6.09
C LYS A 110 -14.60 12.55 -5.87
N LEU A 111 -13.40 12.09 -6.22
CA LEU A 111 -12.19 12.90 -6.17
C LEU A 111 -11.21 12.40 -7.24
N GLU A 112 -10.85 13.28 -8.16
CA GLU A 112 -9.89 13.05 -9.23
C GLU A 112 -8.57 13.78 -8.92
N LEU A 113 -7.44 13.13 -9.18
CA LEU A 113 -6.10 13.67 -9.00
C LEU A 113 -5.59 14.21 -10.35
N ILE A 114 -5.53 15.53 -10.49
CA ILE A 114 -5.32 16.23 -11.78
C ILE A 114 -3.94 15.89 -12.38
N ASN A 115 -2.90 15.88 -11.56
CA ASN A 115 -1.52 15.67 -12.02
C ASN A 115 -1.11 14.20 -12.10
N GLU A 116 -2.07 13.28 -11.92
CA GLU A 116 -1.85 11.85 -11.88
C GLU A 116 -2.70 11.20 -12.97
N PRO A 117 -2.19 10.98 -14.19
CA PRO A 117 -2.99 10.46 -15.29
C PRO A 117 -3.50 9.06 -14.99
N VAL A 118 -4.70 8.71 -15.50
CA VAL A 118 -5.17 7.32 -15.48
C VAL A 118 -4.23 6.40 -16.26
N ALA A 119 -3.75 6.88 -17.41
CA ALA A 119 -2.84 6.16 -18.30
C ALA A 119 -1.95 7.15 -19.07
N ILE A 120 -0.81 6.66 -19.59
CA ILE A 120 0.17 7.51 -20.27
C ILE A 120 -0.38 8.15 -21.56
N ASP A 121 -1.35 7.51 -22.21
CA ASP A 121 -2.04 7.97 -23.41
C ASP A 121 -3.27 8.86 -23.13
N LYS A 122 -3.64 9.01 -21.85
CA LYS A 122 -4.79 9.80 -21.36
C LYS A 122 -4.35 10.86 -20.35
N GLN A 123 -3.43 11.73 -20.78
CA GLN A 123 -2.85 12.79 -19.94
C GLN A 123 -3.88 13.86 -19.51
N ASP A 124 -5.03 13.93 -20.18
CA ASP A 124 -6.14 14.83 -19.89
C ASP A 124 -7.10 14.29 -18.81
N GLN A 125 -6.94 13.03 -18.39
CA GLN A 125 -7.82 12.37 -17.43
C GLN A 125 -7.06 12.09 -16.14
N GLY A 126 -7.38 12.86 -15.09
CA GLY A 126 -6.86 12.65 -13.75
C GLY A 126 -7.34 11.34 -13.14
N TYR A 127 -6.55 10.78 -12.23
CA TYR A 127 -6.83 9.49 -11.62
C TYR A 127 -8.03 9.59 -10.65
N PRO A 128 -9.12 8.83 -10.85
CA PRO A 128 -10.30 8.87 -9.98
C PRO A 128 -10.01 8.07 -8.70
N LEU A 129 -9.54 8.75 -7.65
CA LEU A 129 -9.26 8.15 -6.36
C LEU A 129 -10.55 7.72 -5.65
N LEU A 130 -11.46 8.68 -5.43
CA LEU A 130 -12.78 8.39 -4.86
C LEU A 130 -13.81 8.25 -5.98
N LYS A 131 -14.69 7.26 -5.83
CA LYS A 131 -15.71 6.88 -6.82
C LYS A 131 -17.01 6.55 -6.09
N ASN A 132 -18.13 6.94 -6.68
CA ASN A 132 -19.45 6.55 -6.22
C ASN A 132 -20.24 6.06 -7.42
N SER A 133 -19.99 4.80 -7.81
CA SER A 133 -20.66 4.12 -8.92
C SER A 133 -21.23 2.77 -8.44
N PRO A 134 -22.23 2.21 -9.13
CA PRO A 134 -22.80 0.91 -8.74
C PRO A 134 -21.79 -0.25 -8.72
N GLU A 135 -20.75 -0.17 -9.54
CA GLU A 135 -19.71 -1.22 -9.69
C GLU A 135 -18.56 -1.04 -8.70
N GLU A 136 -18.18 0.21 -8.41
CA GLU A 136 -17.07 0.55 -7.53
C GLU A 136 -17.44 1.77 -6.67
N ILE A 137 -17.47 1.55 -5.36
CA ILE A 137 -17.67 2.58 -4.34
C ILE A 137 -16.35 2.73 -3.59
N PHE A 138 -15.90 3.97 -3.44
CA PHE A 138 -14.89 4.39 -2.50
C PHE A 138 -15.15 5.86 -2.17
N VAL A 139 -15.76 6.12 -1.01
CA VAL A 139 -16.22 7.46 -0.60
C VAL A 139 -15.71 7.81 0.80
N ALA A 140 -15.51 9.10 1.06
CA ALA A 140 -15.11 9.62 2.37
C ALA A 140 -16.33 10.21 3.08
N GLN A 141 -16.69 9.62 4.22
CA GLN A 141 -17.89 9.94 5.00
C GLN A 141 -17.51 10.40 6.40
N ASP A 142 -18.27 11.33 6.96
CA ASP A 142 -18.06 11.84 8.30
C ASP A 142 -19.36 12.43 8.86
N GLY A 143 -19.39 12.67 10.17
CA GLY A 143 -20.53 13.26 10.84
C GLY A 143 -20.37 13.36 12.35
N LEU A 144 -21.40 13.89 12.99
CA LEU A 144 -21.52 14.02 14.43
C LEU A 144 -22.54 13.00 14.96
N LEU A 145 -22.23 12.39 16.10
CA LEU A 145 -23.11 11.52 16.87
C LEU A 145 -23.48 12.24 18.17
N VAL A 146 -24.72 12.12 18.59
CA VAL A 146 -25.23 12.65 19.87
C VAL A 146 -26.18 11.61 20.44
N SER A 147 -26.32 11.55 21.77
CA SER A 147 -27.13 10.49 22.40
C SER A 147 -28.63 10.75 22.31
N ASP A 148 -29.08 11.99 22.50
CA ASP A 148 -30.49 12.32 22.75
C ASP A 148 -31.06 13.38 21.77
N GLN A 149 -30.34 13.70 20.70
CA GLN A 149 -30.69 14.74 19.73
C GLN A 149 -30.46 14.27 18.30
N THR A 150 -30.86 15.08 17.31
CA THR A 150 -30.44 14.88 15.92
C THR A 150 -29.15 15.65 15.66
N ALA A 151 -28.15 14.98 15.08
CA ALA A 151 -26.90 15.61 14.65
C ALA A 151 -26.62 15.32 13.18
N PRO A 152 -25.86 16.22 12.51
CA PRO A 152 -25.55 16.04 11.11
C PRO A 152 -24.72 14.77 10.87
N ASN A 153 -25.10 13.98 9.89
CA ASN A 153 -24.47 12.71 9.52
C ASN A 153 -24.49 12.47 8.01
N HIS A 154 -23.65 11.55 7.55
CA HIS A 154 -23.45 11.27 6.13
C HIS A 154 -24.66 10.67 5.39
N ALA A 155 -25.63 10.10 6.10
CA ALA A 155 -26.71 9.31 5.48
C ALA A 155 -28.02 10.09 5.33
N ARG A 156 -28.37 10.90 6.32
CA ARG A 156 -29.72 11.49 6.45
C ARG A 156 -29.76 13.02 6.38
N THR A 157 -28.62 13.68 6.49
CA THR A 157 -28.58 15.16 6.61
C THR A 157 -28.55 15.81 5.24
N SER A 158 -29.59 16.58 4.90
CA SER A 158 -29.56 17.42 3.70
C SER A 158 -29.05 18.82 4.06
N TYR A 159 -27.84 19.15 3.61
CA TYR A 159 -27.25 20.47 3.85
C TYR A 159 -27.72 21.51 2.83
N LEU A 160 -27.86 22.75 3.30
CA LEU A 160 -28.00 23.92 2.45
C LEU A 160 -26.60 24.40 2.00
N ALA A 161 -26.39 24.43 0.69
CA ALA A 161 -25.19 24.98 0.05
C ALA A 161 -25.52 26.31 -0.65
N GLU A 162 -24.66 27.31 -0.48
CA GLU A 162 -24.84 28.62 -1.14
C GLU A 162 -24.39 28.61 -2.60
N ARG A 163 -23.42 27.76 -2.94
CA ARG A 163 -22.84 27.61 -4.28
C ARG A 163 -22.59 26.14 -4.58
N PHE A 164 -22.57 25.80 -5.88
CA PHE A 164 -22.34 24.45 -6.37
C PHE A 164 -21.07 24.29 -7.22
N ASP A 165 -20.36 25.39 -7.51
CA ASP A 165 -19.05 25.37 -8.16
C ASP A 165 -18.09 26.31 -7.40
N TYR A 166 -16.99 25.73 -6.95
CA TYR A 166 -15.90 26.39 -6.27
C TYR A 166 -14.58 26.10 -7.00
N GLN A 167 -13.76 27.13 -7.15
CA GLN A 167 -12.46 27.03 -7.80
C GLN A 167 -11.41 27.75 -6.97
N LEU A 168 -10.19 27.22 -6.96
CA LEU A 168 -9.05 27.84 -6.29
C LEU A 168 -8.76 29.21 -6.91
N GLY A 169 -9.08 30.26 -6.15
CA GLY A 169 -8.78 31.65 -6.51
C GLY A 169 -7.40 32.09 -6.03
N SER A 170 -7.23 33.39 -5.81
CA SER A 170 -6.00 33.99 -5.30
C SER A 170 -5.64 33.62 -3.86
N ASP A 171 -6.61 33.15 -3.08
CA ASP A 171 -6.49 33.07 -1.62
C ASP A 171 -5.83 31.77 -1.12
N ASP A 172 -5.16 31.02 -2.01
CA ASP A 172 -4.47 29.74 -1.76
C ASP A 172 -5.31 28.65 -1.05
N LYS A 173 -6.62 28.88 -0.85
CA LYS A 173 -7.59 27.93 -0.29
C LYS A 173 -8.98 28.12 -0.88
N VAL A 174 -9.80 27.07 -0.79
CA VAL A 174 -11.22 27.04 -1.15
C VAL A 174 -11.99 26.49 0.04
N MET A 175 -13.04 27.19 0.45
CA MET A 175 -13.89 26.80 1.59
C MET A 175 -15.31 26.57 1.11
N VAL A 176 -15.86 25.39 1.38
CA VAL A 176 -17.22 24.99 1.03
C VAL A 176 -18.06 24.92 2.30
N PRO A 177 -18.81 25.98 2.65
CA PRO A 177 -19.72 25.96 3.79
C PRO A 177 -21.02 25.23 3.46
N LEU A 178 -21.39 24.28 4.31
CA LEU A 178 -22.62 23.52 4.27
C LEU A 178 -23.38 23.75 5.57
N ARG A 179 -24.58 24.32 5.49
CA ARG A 179 -25.36 24.69 6.67
C ARG A 179 -26.50 23.72 6.91
N TRP A 180 -26.74 23.39 8.17
CA TRP A 180 -27.89 22.62 8.59
C TRP A 180 -28.37 23.11 9.95
N VAL A 181 -29.68 23.10 10.18
CA VAL A 181 -30.28 23.53 11.44
C VAL A 181 -31.11 22.37 11.96
N ALA A 182 -30.81 21.93 13.18
CA ALA A 182 -31.59 20.89 13.84
C ALA A 182 -32.95 21.43 14.31
N GLU A 183 -33.91 20.54 14.53
CA GLU A 183 -35.26 20.89 15.01
C GLU A 183 -35.25 21.62 16.37
N ASN A 184 -34.24 21.35 17.19
CA ASN A 184 -34.03 22.00 18.48
C ASN A 184 -33.36 23.38 18.39
N GLY A 185 -33.12 23.90 17.18
CA GLY A 185 -32.55 25.23 16.93
C GLY A 185 -31.01 25.30 16.94
N VAL A 186 -30.32 24.20 17.22
CA VAL A 186 -28.85 24.14 17.11
C VAL A 186 -28.45 24.26 15.64
N GLN A 187 -27.50 25.16 15.35
CA GLN A 187 -27.05 25.43 13.99
C GLN A 187 -25.68 24.79 13.77
N TYR A 188 -25.55 24.10 12.64
CA TYR A 188 -24.34 23.41 12.22
C TYR A 188 -23.83 24.02 10.92
N THR A 189 -22.55 24.37 10.89
CA THR A 189 -21.85 24.72 9.65
C THR A 189 -20.68 23.77 9.46
N LYS A 190 -20.82 22.82 8.53
CA LYS A 190 -19.72 21.96 8.05
C LYS A 190 -18.95 22.73 6.98
N THR A 191 -17.68 23.01 7.23
CA THR A 191 -16.81 23.68 6.26
C THR A 191 -15.78 22.68 5.76
N ILE A 192 -15.81 22.41 4.45
CA ILE A 192 -14.83 21.54 3.79
C ILE A 192 -13.81 22.45 3.10
N THR A 193 -12.56 22.41 3.55
CA THR A 193 -11.49 23.31 3.10
C THR A 193 -10.44 22.55 2.31
N PHE A 194 -10.20 23.02 1.08
CA PHE A 194 -9.11 22.58 0.22
C PHE A 194 -8.03 23.66 0.17
N LYS A 195 -6.76 23.25 0.16
CA LYS A 195 -5.60 24.16 0.09
C LYS A 195 -4.81 23.92 -1.18
N LYS A 196 -4.17 24.97 -1.68
CA LYS A 196 -3.23 24.88 -2.81
C LYS A 196 -2.10 23.91 -2.51
N ASN A 197 -1.72 23.11 -3.50
CA ASN A 197 -0.66 22.11 -3.41
C ASN A 197 -0.82 21.16 -2.20
N SER A 198 -2.06 20.80 -1.87
CA SER A 198 -2.38 19.89 -0.77
C SER A 198 -3.41 18.84 -1.18
N TYR A 199 -3.17 17.59 -0.79
CA TYR A 199 -4.16 16.51 -0.80
C TYR A 199 -4.87 16.36 0.57
N VAL A 200 -4.49 17.16 1.57
CA VAL A 200 -5.20 17.23 2.85
C VAL A 200 -6.42 18.12 2.68
N VAL A 201 -7.58 17.55 2.98
CA VAL A 201 -8.87 18.23 3.08
C VAL A 201 -9.22 18.37 4.54
N GLU A 202 -9.44 19.60 4.99
CA GLU A 202 -9.84 19.91 6.37
C GLU A 202 -11.36 19.98 6.45
N ILE A 203 -11.92 19.40 7.51
CA ILE A 203 -13.36 19.37 7.75
C ILE A 203 -13.63 19.90 9.16
N ASP A 204 -14.29 21.04 9.22
CA ASP A 204 -14.64 21.72 10.46
C ASP A 204 -16.16 21.76 10.64
N TYR A 205 -16.62 21.29 11.80
CA TYR A 205 -18.00 21.43 12.25
C TYR A 205 -18.08 22.56 13.26
N SER A 206 -18.56 23.73 12.83
CA SER A 206 -18.96 24.78 13.78
C SER A 206 -20.36 24.49 14.30
N VAL A 207 -20.48 24.28 15.60
CA VAL A 207 -21.72 24.00 16.30
C VAL A 207 -22.09 25.21 17.14
N ASN A 208 -23.14 25.92 16.72
CA ASN A 208 -23.70 27.04 17.46
C ASN A 208 -24.92 26.57 18.26
N ASN A 209 -24.72 26.39 19.56
CA ASN A 209 -25.73 25.85 20.47
C ASN A 209 -26.69 26.93 20.97
N ASN A 210 -27.65 27.31 20.13
CA ASN A 210 -28.72 28.24 20.51
C ASN A 210 -29.84 27.59 21.35
N SER A 211 -29.68 26.33 21.77
CA SER A 211 -30.67 25.63 22.59
C SER A 211 -30.51 25.96 24.08
N SER A 212 -31.47 25.52 24.90
CA SER A 212 -31.44 25.71 26.36
C SER A 212 -30.63 24.65 27.12
N LEU A 213 -30.12 23.62 26.42
CA LEU A 213 -29.40 22.49 27.03
C LEU A 213 -27.94 22.46 26.50
N PRO A 214 -26.98 21.95 27.29
CA PRO A 214 -25.63 21.72 26.78
C PRO A 214 -25.67 20.69 25.65
N TRP A 215 -24.91 20.95 24.58
CA TRP A 215 -24.72 20.01 23.49
C TRP A 215 -23.53 19.10 23.82
N GLU A 216 -23.73 17.78 23.73
CA GLU A 216 -22.68 16.78 23.89
C GLU A 216 -22.67 15.85 22.68
N GLY A 217 -21.56 15.83 21.95
CA GLY A 217 -21.45 15.00 20.76
C GLY A 217 -20.06 14.48 20.47
N TYR A 218 -20.04 13.48 19.61
CA TYR A 218 -18.87 12.73 19.18
C TYR A 218 -18.69 12.91 17.68
N LEU A 219 -17.46 12.92 17.21
CA LEU A 219 -17.14 12.93 15.79
C LEU A 219 -16.86 11.50 15.33
N TYR A 220 -17.33 11.13 14.14
CA TYR A 220 -16.80 9.98 13.41
C TYR A 220 -16.42 10.37 12.00
N ALA A 221 -15.47 9.62 11.45
CA ALA A 221 -15.12 9.65 10.04
C ALA A 221 -14.75 8.25 9.57
N GLN A 222 -15.17 7.89 8.36
CA GLN A 222 -14.96 6.57 7.79
C GLN A 222 -14.78 6.63 6.28
N PHE A 223 -14.13 5.62 5.73
CA PHE A 223 -14.25 5.28 4.33
C PHE A 223 -15.30 4.19 4.19
N SER A 224 -16.10 4.27 3.14
CA SER A 224 -16.93 3.16 2.67
C SER A 224 -16.43 2.74 1.28
N ARG A 225 -16.08 1.47 1.12
CA ARG A 225 -15.46 0.94 -0.08
C ARG A 225 -15.97 -0.46 -0.43
N THR A 226 -16.22 -0.72 -1.70
CA THR A 226 -16.36 -2.08 -2.23
C THR A 226 -14.98 -2.66 -2.52
N GLU A 227 -14.78 -3.96 -2.30
CA GLU A 227 -13.53 -4.62 -2.67
C GLU A 227 -13.30 -4.46 -4.19
N PRO A 228 -12.20 -3.83 -4.64
CA PRO A 228 -11.96 -3.63 -6.06
C PRO A 228 -11.77 -4.96 -6.77
N ASN A 229 -12.43 -5.16 -7.91
CA ASN A 229 -12.21 -6.35 -8.72
C ASN A 229 -10.83 -6.25 -9.40
N LEU A 230 -9.85 -7.01 -8.89
CA LEU A 230 -8.47 -7.05 -9.39
C LEU A 230 -8.34 -7.93 -10.66
N GLU A 231 -9.31 -7.84 -11.57
CA GLU A 231 -9.25 -8.50 -12.87
C GLU A 231 -8.07 -7.95 -13.68
N GLY A 232 -7.06 -8.80 -13.92
CA GLY A 232 -5.89 -8.45 -14.73
C GLY A 232 -4.53 -8.54 -14.04
N SER A 233 -4.40 -9.26 -12.90
CA SER A 233 -3.07 -9.63 -12.39
C SER A 233 -2.32 -10.46 -13.45
N SER A 234 -1.52 -9.75 -14.26
CA SER A 234 -0.65 -10.35 -15.26
C SER A 234 0.25 -11.35 -14.55
N PHE A 235 0.30 -12.58 -15.07
CA PHE A 235 1.11 -13.67 -14.56
C PHE A 235 2.51 -13.18 -14.17
N GLY A 236 2.85 -13.25 -12.87
CA GLY A 236 4.17 -12.86 -12.34
C GLY A 236 4.25 -11.50 -11.61
N ARG A 237 3.24 -10.63 -11.66
CA ARG A 237 3.21 -9.40 -10.83
C ARG A 237 2.65 -9.73 -9.44
N LEU A 238 3.44 -9.50 -8.38
CA LEU A 238 2.91 -9.56 -7.00
C LEU A 238 1.83 -8.47 -6.87
N PRO A 239 0.62 -8.80 -6.40
CA PRO A 239 -0.41 -7.80 -6.22
C PRO A 239 0.06 -6.79 -5.17
N SER A 240 -0.01 -5.51 -5.51
CA SER A 240 0.17 -4.43 -4.54
C SER A 240 -0.93 -4.51 -3.49
N TYR A 241 -0.62 -4.15 -2.26
CA TYR A 241 -1.61 -4.17 -1.19
C TYR A 241 -2.80 -3.25 -1.49
N THR A 242 -4.03 -3.78 -1.36
CA THR A 242 -5.28 -3.02 -1.43
C THR A 242 -6.16 -3.47 -0.26
N GLY A 243 -6.54 -2.54 0.60
CA GLY A 243 -7.23 -2.85 1.85
C GLY A 243 -7.17 -1.71 2.85
N GLY A 244 -7.66 -1.95 4.07
CA GLY A 244 -7.53 -1.01 5.17
C GLY A 244 -6.12 -1.00 5.74
N ALA A 245 -5.74 0.09 6.38
CA ALA A 245 -4.61 0.09 7.31
C ALA A 245 -4.88 1.05 8.46
N ILE A 246 -4.21 0.80 9.56
CA ILE A 246 -4.25 1.67 10.73
C ILE A 246 -2.84 1.92 11.22
N TYR A 247 -2.67 3.03 11.94
CA TYR A 247 -1.50 3.25 12.75
C TYR A 247 -1.89 3.62 14.16
N THR A 248 -1.32 2.93 15.15
CA THR A 248 -1.42 3.32 16.57
C THR A 248 -0.01 3.45 17.16
N GLU A 249 0.15 4.21 18.24
CA GLU A 249 1.47 4.28 18.88
C GLU A 249 1.91 2.97 19.53
N GLN A 250 0.96 2.11 19.89
CA GLN A 250 1.17 0.83 20.56
C GLN A 250 1.61 -0.25 19.56
N GLU A 251 0.82 -0.48 18.52
CA GLU A 251 1.04 -1.56 17.53
C GLU A 251 1.74 -1.07 16.25
N LYS A 252 2.02 0.23 16.14
CA LYS A 252 2.57 0.86 14.94
C LYS A 252 1.65 0.65 13.74
N TYR A 253 2.18 0.23 12.59
CA TYR A 253 1.45 0.12 11.33
C TYR A 253 0.90 -1.29 11.15
N GLU A 254 -0.41 -1.40 10.94
CA GLU A 254 -1.09 -2.66 10.70
C GLU A 254 -1.96 -2.60 9.45
N LYS A 255 -1.97 -3.70 8.69
CA LYS A 255 -2.84 -3.90 7.53
C LYS A 255 -4.13 -4.56 7.99
N VAL A 256 -5.26 -4.11 7.46
CA VAL A 256 -6.59 -4.63 7.76
C VAL A 256 -7.21 -5.10 6.46
N ASP A 257 -7.10 -6.39 6.20
CA ASP A 257 -7.56 -6.98 4.93
C ASP A 257 -9.09 -7.01 4.86
N PHE A 258 -9.66 -6.82 3.66
CA PHE A 258 -11.12 -6.96 3.46
C PHE A 258 -11.62 -8.31 3.97
N LYS A 259 -10.86 -9.38 3.75
CA LYS A 259 -11.15 -10.71 4.27
C LYS A 259 -11.26 -10.75 5.80
N ASP A 260 -10.40 -10.02 6.50
CA ASP A 260 -10.39 -10.02 7.97
C ASP A 260 -11.51 -9.14 8.53
N MET A 261 -11.79 -7.99 7.89
CA MET A 261 -12.98 -7.19 8.19
C MET A 261 -14.27 -8.03 8.04
N GLY A 262 -14.33 -8.91 7.03
CA GLY A 262 -15.48 -9.80 6.83
C GLY A 262 -15.63 -10.91 7.87
N LYS A 263 -14.57 -11.23 8.64
CA LYS A 263 -14.62 -12.24 9.72
C LYS A 263 -15.00 -11.61 11.06
N ALA A 264 -14.39 -10.47 11.38
CA ALA A 264 -14.58 -9.78 12.64
C ALA A 264 -14.33 -8.28 12.48
N ASP A 265 -15.17 -7.49 13.14
CA ASP A 265 -15.00 -6.04 13.19
C ASP A 265 -13.77 -5.66 14.03
N LEU A 266 -12.96 -4.75 13.50
CA LEU A 266 -11.90 -4.08 14.24
C LEU A 266 -12.54 -3.16 15.30
N ALA A 267 -11.95 -3.14 16.49
CA ALA A 267 -12.37 -2.26 17.58
C ALA A 267 -11.17 -1.94 18.50
N ILE A 268 -10.35 -0.96 18.11
CA ILE A 268 -9.13 -0.59 18.84
C ILE A 268 -9.27 0.80 19.45
N THR A 269 -9.06 0.92 20.76
CA THR A 269 -9.06 2.20 21.46
C THR A 269 -7.66 2.80 21.50
N THR A 270 -7.53 4.06 21.09
CA THR A 270 -6.26 4.80 21.04
C THR A 270 -6.50 6.30 21.24
N ASP A 271 -5.47 7.06 21.61
CA ASP A 271 -5.51 8.53 21.74
C ASP A 271 -4.91 9.27 20.53
N SER A 272 -4.29 8.51 19.63
CA SER A 272 -3.46 9.00 18.54
C SER A 272 -3.41 7.99 17.39
N GLY A 273 -2.96 8.47 16.23
CA GLY A 273 -2.82 7.68 15.02
C GLY A 273 -3.86 8.00 13.97
N TRP A 274 -4.01 7.13 12.97
CA TRP A 274 -4.85 7.34 11.80
C TRP A 274 -5.41 6.03 11.25
N VAL A 275 -6.45 6.13 10.44
CA VAL A 275 -7.07 5.00 9.72
C VAL A 275 -7.08 5.32 8.22
N ALA A 276 -6.81 4.32 7.39
CA ALA A 276 -6.63 4.51 5.96
C ALA A 276 -7.21 3.38 5.13
N MET A 277 -7.41 3.68 3.85
CA MET A 277 -7.75 2.75 2.79
C MET A 277 -6.70 2.89 1.68
N LEU A 278 -5.94 1.83 1.45
CA LEU A 278 -4.81 1.79 0.55
C LEU A 278 -5.18 1.13 -0.77
N GLN A 279 -4.49 1.59 -1.80
CA GLN A 279 -4.32 0.93 -3.08
C GLN A 279 -2.87 1.16 -3.53
N HIS A 280 -2.45 0.61 -4.67
CA HIS A 280 -1.05 0.62 -5.11
C HIS A 280 -0.33 1.96 -4.88
N TYR A 281 -0.68 2.99 -5.64
CA TYR A 281 0.02 4.30 -5.61
C TYR A 281 -0.66 5.37 -4.75
N PHE A 282 -1.84 5.08 -4.22
CA PHE A 282 -2.70 6.11 -3.60
C PHE A 282 -3.25 5.65 -2.27
N VAL A 283 -3.66 6.61 -1.44
CA VAL A 283 -4.21 6.34 -0.12
C VAL A 283 -5.25 7.40 0.24
N GLY A 284 -6.35 6.94 0.81
CA GLY A 284 -7.23 7.77 1.62
C GLY A 284 -6.90 7.55 3.10
N ALA A 285 -6.56 8.57 3.86
CA ALA A 285 -6.26 8.43 5.29
C ALA A 285 -6.99 9.51 6.11
N TRP A 286 -7.86 9.09 7.03
CA TRP A 286 -8.43 9.97 8.03
C TRP A 286 -7.39 10.24 9.11
N ILE A 287 -7.17 11.52 9.39
CA ILE A 287 -6.19 12.04 10.35
C ILE A 287 -6.98 12.74 11.47
N PRO A 288 -7.32 12.01 12.55
CA PRO A 288 -7.91 12.59 13.74
C PRO A 288 -7.00 13.67 14.36
N VAL A 289 -7.61 14.69 14.96
CA VAL A 289 -6.88 15.61 15.84
C VAL A 289 -6.29 14.84 17.03
N ASN A 290 -5.01 15.07 17.33
CA ASN A 290 -4.31 14.41 18.44
C ASN A 290 -4.97 14.68 19.80
N GLY A 291 -5.03 13.65 20.64
CA GLY A 291 -5.57 13.71 21.99
C GLY A 291 -7.04 13.34 22.12
N GLY A 292 -7.43 12.95 23.33
CA GLY A 292 -8.75 12.39 23.63
C GLY A 292 -8.89 10.96 23.10
N ALA A 293 -9.50 10.08 23.89
CA ALA A 293 -9.72 8.69 23.50
C ALA A 293 -10.61 8.59 22.25
N LYS A 294 -10.23 7.72 21.33
CA LYS A 294 -10.93 7.40 20.09
C LYS A 294 -10.95 5.89 19.91
N GLN A 295 -11.88 5.40 19.10
CA GLN A 295 -11.93 4.01 18.67
C GLN A 295 -11.78 3.94 17.17
N PHE A 296 -10.77 3.19 16.70
CA PHE A 296 -10.67 2.75 15.32
C PHE A 296 -11.53 1.52 15.14
N TYR A 297 -12.30 1.49 14.07
CA TYR A 297 -13.23 0.41 13.80
C TYR A 297 -13.25 0.02 12.34
N SER A 298 -13.70 -1.21 12.09
CA SER A 298 -14.17 -1.65 10.79
C SER A 298 -15.56 -2.24 10.92
N ALA A 299 -16.32 -2.22 9.83
CA ALA A 299 -17.63 -2.85 9.76
C ALA A 299 -17.89 -3.29 8.32
N VAL A 300 -18.59 -4.40 8.12
CA VAL A 300 -18.96 -4.88 6.79
C VAL A 300 -20.45 -5.12 6.70
N ASN A 301 -21.08 -4.58 5.66
CA ASN A 301 -22.44 -5.00 5.30
C ASN A 301 -22.36 -6.17 4.32
N ASN A 302 -22.51 -7.39 4.85
CA ASN A 302 -22.41 -8.65 4.09
C ASN A 302 -23.71 -9.05 3.37
N ASN A 303 -24.80 -8.31 3.54
CA ASN A 303 -26.12 -8.70 3.04
C ASN A 303 -26.34 -8.35 1.55
N GLN A 304 -25.29 -7.92 0.84
CA GLN A 304 -25.37 -7.40 -0.53
C GLN A 304 -24.49 -8.21 -1.48
N THR A 305 -24.86 -8.22 -2.76
CA THR A 305 -24.06 -8.82 -3.85
C THR A 305 -22.67 -8.19 -3.95
N ASN A 306 -22.52 -6.92 -3.56
CA ASN A 306 -21.25 -6.21 -3.41
C ASN A 306 -21.10 -5.70 -1.97
N PRO A 307 -20.39 -6.42 -1.07
CA PRO A 307 -20.21 -6.00 0.31
C PRO A 307 -19.53 -4.63 0.41
N LYS A 308 -20.06 -3.78 1.29
CA LYS A 308 -19.49 -2.46 1.61
C LYS A 308 -18.64 -2.57 2.86
N TYR A 309 -17.33 -2.47 2.68
CA TYR A 309 -16.35 -2.43 3.75
C TYR A 309 -16.20 -1.01 4.27
N ARG A 310 -16.29 -0.87 5.58
CA ARG A 310 -16.08 0.40 6.28
C ARG A 310 -14.87 0.29 7.17
N ILE A 311 -14.04 1.32 7.16
CA ILE A 311 -12.98 1.52 8.15
C ILE A 311 -12.97 2.98 8.54
N GLY A 312 -12.90 3.26 9.83
CA GLY A 312 -13.07 4.60 10.34
C GLY A 312 -12.61 4.76 11.78
N TYR A 313 -12.83 5.94 12.31
CA TYR A 313 -12.66 6.21 13.72
C TYR A 313 -13.86 6.98 14.26
N LYS A 314 -14.09 6.85 15.57
CA LYS A 314 -15.02 7.69 16.32
C LYS A 314 -14.37 8.18 17.60
N THR A 315 -14.69 9.39 18.03
CA THR A 315 -14.25 9.89 19.34
C THR A 315 -15.03 9.19 20.45
N LEU A 316 -14.36 8.88 21.56
CA LEU A 316 -14.99 8.30 22.76
C LEU A 316 -15.20 9.33 23.86
N VAL A 317 -14.56 10.49 23.74
CA VAL A 317 -14.77 11.63 24.63
C VAL A 317 -15.73 12.60 23.92
N PRO A 318 -16.86 12.97 24.56
CA PRO A 318 -17.78 13.93 23.96
C PRO A 318 -17.17 15.32 24.01
N LYS A 319 -17.35 16.08 22.94
CA LYS A 319 -17.18 17.52 22.96
C LYS A 319 -18.44 18.12 23.59
N ARG A 320 -18.24 18.93 24.63
CA ARG A 320 -19.32 19.64 25.34
C ARG A 320 -19.33 21.11 24.95
N ILE A 321 -20.50 21.63 24.57
CA ILE A 321 -20.71 23.03 24.20
C ILE A 321 -21.89 23.55 25.02
N ALA A 322 -21.64 24.57 25.84
CA ALA A 322 -22.68 25.11 26.71
C ALA A 322 -23.81 25.76 25.91
N ALA A 323 -24.97 25.94 26.55
CA ALA A 323 -26.08 26.69 25.96
C ALA A 323 -25.67 28.14 25.68
N GLY A 324 -25.93 28.62 24.47
CA GLY A 324 -25.55 29.95 23.98
C GLY A 324 -24.12 30.04 23.42
N ASP A 325 -23.29 29.00 23.57
CA ASP A 325 -21.91 29.00 23.10
C ASP A 325 -21.77 28.42 21.68
N THR A 326 -20.64 28.74 21.04
CA THR A 326 -20.22 28.16 19.76
C THR A 326 -18.84 27.57 19.90
N ASP A 327 -18.65 26.34 19.40
CA ASP A 327 -17.33 25.69 19.34
C ASP A 327 -17.18 24.91 18.03
N THR A 328 -15.95 24.52 17.70
CA THR A 328 -15.60 23.80 16.48
C THR A 328 -15.06 22.41 16.79
N ILE A 329 -15.47 21.44 15.97
CA ILE A 329 -14.98 20.06 15.98
C ILE A 329 -14.33 19.78 14.62
N SER A 330 -13.04 19.47 14.63
CA SER A 330 -12.24 19.38 13.42
C SER A 330 -11.75 17.96 13.14
N THR A 331 -11.58 17.65 11.86
CA THR A 331 -10.83 16.50 11.36
C THR A 331 -10.19 16.82 10.02
N SER A 332 -9.32 15.94 9.56
CA SER A 332 -8.68 16.07 8.26
C SER A 332 -8.62 14.70 7.58
N VAL A 333 -8.65 14.72 6.26
CA VAL A 333 -8.46 13.53 5.43
C VAL A 333 -7.41 13.80 4.38
N TYR A 334 -6.44 12.90 4.24
CA TYR A 334 -5.52 12.88 3.13
C TYR A 334 -6.11 12.03 2.01
N LEU A 335 -6.26 12.60 0.81
CA LEU A 335 -6.83 11.93 -0.37
C LEU A 335 -5.89 12.15 -1.57
N GLY A 336 -4.87 11.30 -1.71
CA GLY A 336 -3.84 11.53 -2.73
C GLY A 336 -2.89 10.38 -2.99
N SER A 337 -1.86 10.69 -3.79
CA SER A 337 -0.72 9.83 -4.10
C SER A 337 0.13 9.56 -2.86
N LYS A 338 0.84 8.44 -2.81
CA LYS A 338 1.75 8.10 -1.70
C LYS A 338 3.14 8.74 -1.86
N GLU A 339 3.20 10.02 -2.22
CA GLU A 339 4.46 10.77 -2.36
C GLU A 339 5.18 10.82 -1.02
N GLN A 340 6.37 10.23 -0.93
CA GLN A 340 7.07 10.09 0.35
C GLN A 340 7.35 11.43 1.04
N SER A 341 7.81 12.42 0.27
CA SER A 341 8.15 13.75 0.77
C SER A 341 6.92 14.46 1.35
N ARG A 342 5.76 14.30 0.69
CA ARG A 342 4.48 14.87 1.12
C ARG A 342 3.94 14.19 2.37
N LEU A 343 3.96 12.86 2.42
CA LEU A 343 3.54 12.10 3.60
C LEU A 343 4.41 12.47 4.82
N LYS A 344 5.73 12.51 4.66
CA LYS A 344 6.68 12.93 5.72
C LYS A 344 6.45 14.38 6.16
N LYS A 345 6.10 15.28 5.24
CA LYS A 345 5.72 16.67 5.56
C LYS A 345 4.46 16.72 6.42
N ILE A 346 3.41 15.99 6.04
CA ILE A 346 2.15 15.93 6.79
C ILE A 346 2.36 15.34 8.19
N GLN A 347 3.19 14.30 8.32
CA GLN A 347 3.55 13.75 9.63
C GLN A 347 4.10 14.81 10.58
N LYS A 348 4.99 15.67 10.06
CA LYS A 348 5.57 16.77 10.84
C LYS A 348 4.56 17.87 11.15
N GLU A 349 3.73 18.26 10.18
CA GLU A 349 2.75 19.35 10.34
C GLU A 349 1.57 18.98 11.24
N SER A 350 1.06 17.75 11.12
CA SER A 350 -0.05 17.23 11.92
C SER A 350 0.40 16.54 13.21
N ASN A 351 1.71 16.46 13.46
CA ASN A 351 2.31 15.74 14.60
C ASN A 351 1.80 14.29 14.71
N ILE A 352 1.81 13.56 13.58
CA ILE A 352 1.39 12.15 13.50
C ILE A 352 2.56 11.28 13.04
N ASN A 353 2.58 10.03 13.49
CA ASN A 353 3.61 9.06 13.11
C ASN A 353 3.09 8.03 12.11
N GLY A 354 4.01 7.30 11.50
CA GLY A 354 3.73 6.15 10.63
C GLY A 354 3.08 6.42 9.27
N LEU A 355 2.61 7.63 8.92
CA LEU A 355 1.88 7.83 7.66
C LEU A 355 2.71 7.46 6.41
N ALA A 356 4.02 7.73 6.40
CA ALA A 356 4.91 7.30 5.31
C ALA A 356 5.04 5.77 5.16
N LEU A 357 4.67 4.98 6.17
CA LEU A 357 4.67 3.51 6.11
C LEU A 357 3.53 2.96 5.22
N THR A 358 2.61 3.81 4.77
CA THR A 358 1.62 3.46 3.74
C THR A 358 2.26 3.14 2.38
N VAL A 359 3.51 3.58 2.16
CA VAL A 359 4.37 3.09 1.09
C VAL A 359 4.95 1.74 1.55
N ASP A 360 4.31 0.66 1.10
CA ASP A 360 4.54 -0.68 1.61
C ASP A 360 5.74 -1.36 0.95
N TYR A 361 6.94 -1.05 1.43
CA TYR A 361 8.17 -1.73 0.98
C TYR A 361 8.37 -3.12 1.61
N GLY A 362 7.36 -3.64 2.31
CA GLY A 362 7.42 -4.92 3.01
C GLY A 362 8.50 -4.97 4.10
N PHE A 363 9.00 -6.17 4.39
CA PHE A 363 9.94 -6.38 5.49
C PHE A 363 11.31 -5.71 5.29
N LEU A 364 11.65 -5.32 4.05
CA LEU A 364 12.91 -4.66 3.70
C LEU A 364 12.82 -3.13 3.69
N THR A 365 11.78 -2.56 4.31
CA THR A 365 11.58 -1.10 4.41
C THR A 365 12.85 -0.37 4.91
N PHE A 366 13.58 -0.95 5.86
CA PHE A 366 14.82 -0.35 6.38
C PHE A 366 15.97 -0.27 5.36
N ILE A 367 15.93 -1.04 4.27
CA ILE A 367 16.84 -0.95 3.13
C ILE A 367 16.24 -0.08 2.02
N ALA A 368 14.95 -0.28 1.75
CA ALA A 368 14.22 0.39 0.68
C ALA A 368 14.11 1.91 0.88
N ASP A 369 13.80 2.38 2.10
CA ASP A 369 13.66 3.81 2.38
C ASP A 369 14.98 4.59 2.16
N PRO A 370 16.15 4.16 2.70
CA PRO A 370 17.43 4.78 2.36
C PRO A 370 17.79 4.71 0.87
N LEU A 371 17.49 3.59 0.20
CA LEU A 371 17.73 3.46 -1.24
C LEU A 371 16.90 4.46 -2.04
N PHE A 372 15.63 4.65 -1.69
CA PHE A 372 14.77 5.63 -2.34
C PHE A 372 15.24 7.07 -2.08
N VAL A 373 15.71 7.38 -0.87
CA VAL A 373 16.30 8.70 -0.57
C VAL A 373 17.51 8.99 -1.47
N VAL A 374 18.42 8.03 -1.61
CA VAL A 374 19.58 8.19 -2.50
C VAL A 374 19.15 8.27 -3.96
N LEU A 375 18.18 7.46 -4.39
CA LEU A 375 17.64 7.49 -5.75
C LEU A 375 17.02 8.86 -6.08
N SER A 376 16.22 9.40 -5.15
CA SER A 376 15.58 10.71 -5.27
C SER A 376 16.62 11.83 -5.33
N TRP A 377 17.66 11.77 -4.49
CA TRP A 377 18.77 12.74 -4.55
C TRP A 377 19.50 12.72 -5.90
N ILE A 378 19.73 11.53 -6.47
CA ILE A 378 20.30 11.42 -7.83
C ILE A 378 19.34 11.97 -8.87
N HIS A 379 18.03 11.72 -8.72
CA HIS A 379 17.00 12.25 -9.59
C HIS A 379 16.95 13.78 -9.54
N ASP A 380 17.04 14.40 -8.37
CA ASP A 380 17.07 15.86 -8.24
C ASP A 380 18.26 16.49 -8.97
N ALA A 381 19.38 15.75 -9.09
CA ALA A 381 20.57 16.21 -9.81
C ALA A 381 20.50 16.02 -11.34
N VAL A 382 19.84 14.95 -11.82
CA VAL A 382 19.85 14.57 -13.25
C VAL A 382 18.53 14.85 -13.96
N GLY A 383 17.42 14.89 -13.23
CA GLY A 383 16.06 15.14 -13.73
C GLY A 383 15.44 13.99 -14.53
N ASN A 384 15.96 12.76 -14.40
CA ASN A 384 15.45 11.60 -15.14
C ASN A 384 15.62 10.29 -14.36
N TRP A 385 14.50 9.61 -14.08
CA TRP A 385 14.46 8.41 -13.24
C TRP A 385 15.27 7.23 -13.82
N GLY A 386 15.32 7.06 -15.13
CA GLY A 386 16.10 5.97 -15.74
C GLY A 386 17.61 6.16 -15.57
N TRP A 387 18.09 7.39 -15.75
CA TRP A 387 19.49 7.73 -15.42
C TRP A 387 19.77 7.61 -13.93
N SER A 388 18.82 7.97 -13.07
CA SER A 388 18.94 7.78 -11.62
C SER A 388 19.10 6.32 -11.24
N ILE A 389 18.33 5.41 -11.85
CA ILE A 389 18.46 3.95 -11.64
C ILE A 389 19.85 3.47 -12.08
N ILE A 390 20.35 3.93 -13.24
CA ILE A 390 21.69 3.56 -13.74
C ILE A 390 22.78 4.02 -12.78
N LEU A 391 22.74 5.28 -12.35
CA LEU A 391 23.73 5.86 -11.44
C LEU A 391 23.68 5.24 -10.04
N LEU A 392 22.49 4.96 -9.52
CA LEU A 392 22.32 4.22 -8.28
C LEU A 392 22.94 2.82 -8.39
N THR A 393 22.74 2.14 -9.52
CA THR A 393 23.34 0.82 -9.78
C THR A 393 24.86 0.88 -9.76
N ILE A 394 25.45 1.90 -10.39
CA ILE A 394 26.90 2.15 -10.38
C ILE A 394 27.40 2.39 -8.96
N LEU A 395 26.69 3.21 -8.17
CA LEU A 395 27.04 3.53 -6.79
C LEU A 395 27.00 2.27 -5.89
N ILE A 396 25.95 1.47 -6.00
CA ILE A 396 25.83 0.20 -5.27
C ILE A 396 26.97 -0.76 -5.67
N LYS A 397 27.30 -0.86 -6.97
CA LYS A 397 28.42 -1.68 -7.45
C LYS A 397 29.76 -1.19 -6.93
N ALA A 398 29.99 0.11 -6.87
CA ALA A 398 31.19 0.69 -6.30
C ALA A 398 31.32 0.36 -4.81
N LEU A 399 30.23 0.49 -4.05
CA LEU A 399 30.18 0.15 -2.63
C LEU A 399 30.53 -1.32 -2.37
N PHE A 400 29.98 -2.24 -3.17
CA PHE A 400 30.24 -3.68 -3.06
C PHE A 400 31.41 -4.18 -3.92
N TYR A 401 32.22 -3.27 -4.49
CA TYR A 401 33.34 -3.62 -5.34
C TYR A 401 34.35 -4.58 -4.67
N PRO A 402 34.85 -4.33 -3.44
CA PRO A 402 35.86 -5.21 -2.84
C PRO A 402 35.32 -6.63 -2.59
N LEU A 403 34.06 -6.72 -2.18
CA LEU A 403 33.37 -8.00 -1.96
C LEU A 403 33.23 -8.77 -3.28
N SER A 404 32.76 -8.10 -4.33
CA SER A 404 32.58 -8.69 -5.66
C SER A 404 33.93 -9.10 -6.26
N ALA A 405 34.98 -8.29 -6.08
CA ALA A 405 36.32 -8.59 -6.55
C ALA A 405 36.91 -9.84 -5.90
N ALA A 406 36.74 -10.01 -4.59
CA ALA A 406 37.15 -11.22 -3.87
C ALA A 406 36.44 -12.48 -4.40
N SER A 407 35.15 -12.37 -4.70
CA SER A 407 34.38 -13.45 -5.31
C SER A 407 34.86 -13.85 -6.70
N TYR A 408 35.05 -12.86 -7.58
CA TYR A 408 35.54 -13.09 -8.94
C TYR A 408 36.96 -13.70 -8.95
N LYS A 409 37.83 -13.27 -8.04
CA LYS A 409 39.15 -13.89 -7.84
C LYS A 409 39.04 -15.37 -7.46
N SER A 410 38.13 -15.73 -6.54
CA SER A 410 37.88 -17.14 -6.19
C SER A 410 37.38 -17.95 -7.39
N MET A 411 36.46 -17.38 -8.18
CA MET A 411 35.94 -18.02 -9.39
C MET A 411 37.01 -18.22 -10.47
N ALA A 412 37.90 -17.23 -10.69
CA ALA A 412 39.03 -17.36 -11.60
C ALA A 412 39.97 -18.50 -11.19
N GLY A 413 40.28 -18.61 -9.89
CA GLY A 413 41.05 -19.73 -9.34
C GLY A 413 40.36 -21.09 -9.55
N MET A 414 39.05 -21.16 -9.33
CA MET A 414 38.27 -22.38 -9.56
C MET A 414 38.26 -22.79 -11.04
N LYS A 415 38.19 -21.83 -11.97
CA LYS A 415 38.33 -22.09 -13.41
C LYS A 415 39.68 -22.70 -13.75
N LYS A 416 40.78 -22.21 -13.15
CA LYS A 416 42.14 -22.76 -13.33
C LYS A 416 42.27 -24.19 -12.79
N LEU A 417 41.52 -24.54 -11.75
CA LEU A 417 41.52 -25.90 -11.18
C LEU A 417 40.64 -26.91 -11.95
N GLN A 418 39.74 -26.47 -12.84
CA GLN A 418 38.82 -27.38 -13.53
C GLN A 418 39.47 -28.61 -14.18
N PRO A 419 40.62 -28.50 -14.90
CA PRO A 419 41.27 -29.67 -15.48
C PRO A 419 41.71 -30.69 -14.43
N ARG A 420 42.27 -30.22 -13.29
CA ARG A 420 42.68 -31.09 -12.18
C ARG A 420 41.48 -31.76 -11.52
N ILE A 421 40.38 -31.03 -11.32
CA ILE A 421 39.15 -31.60 -10.75
C ILE A 421 38.54 -32.64 -11.71
N GLN A 422 38.62 -32.42 -13.03
CA GLN A 422 38.18 -33.40 -14.03
C GLN A 422 39.00 -34.70 -13.94
N THR A 423 40.33 -34.61 -13.85
CA THR A 423 41.17 -35.81 -13.64
C THR A 423 40.88 -36.52 -12.32
N LEU A 424 40.53 -35.78 -11.27
CA LEU A 424 40.13 -36.32 -9.98
C LEU A 424 38.78 -37.06 -10.08
N LYS A 425 37.83 -36.51 -10.84
CA LYS A 425 36.51 -37.10 -11.10
C LYS A 425 36.62 -38.41 -11.88
N GLU A 426 37.55 -38.49 -12.84
CA GLU A 426 37.84 -39.70 -13.59
C GLU A 426 38.50 -40.77 -12.72
N ARG A 427 39.45 -40.38 -11.85
CA ARG A 427 40.13 -41.31 -10.93
C ARG A 427 39.20 -41.94 -9.89
N TYR A 428 38.25 -41.17 -9.35
CA TYR A 428 37.35 -41.61 -8.28
C TYR A 428 35.89 -41.72 -8.75
N LYS A 429 35.67 -42.11 -10.01
CA LYS A 429 34.33 -42.18 -10.64
C LYS A 429 33.34 -43.02 -9.83
N ASP A 430 33.80 -44.12 -9.26
CA ASP A 430 32.99 -45.09 -8.52
C ASP A 430 32.90 -44.77 -7.02
N ASP A 431 33.72 -43.84 -6.52
CA ASP A 431 33.77 -43.46 -5.10
C ASP A 431 33.46 -41.96 -4.93
N LYS A 432 32.16 -41.63 -4.93
CA LYS A 432 31.66 -40.25 -4.80
C LYS A 432 32.07 -39.59 -3.49
N GLN A 433 32.24 -40.35 -2.40
CA GLN A 433 32.63 -39.80 -1.10
C GLN A 433 34.10 -39.39 -1.13
N LYS A 434 34.98 -40.28 -1.61
CA LYS A 434 36.41 -40.00 -1.74
C LYS A 434 36.69 -38.88 -2.74
N PHE A 435 35.96 -38.83 -3.86
CA PHE A 435 36.02 -37.70 -4.78
C PHE A 435 35.71 -36.37 -4.09
N GLN A 436 34.64 -36.29 -3.29
CA GLN A 436 34.26 -35.05 -2.59
C GLN A 436 35.31 -34.65 -1.55
N MET A 437 35.87 -35.60 -0.82
CA MET A 437 36.93 -35.35 0.16
C MET A 437 38.20 -34.81 -0.49
N GLU A 438 38.68 -35.47 -1.55
CA GLU A 438 39.88 -35.05 -2.29
C GLU A 438 39.67 -33.71 -3.02
N MET A 439 38.46 -33.46 -3.54
CA MET A 439 38.11 -32.19 -4.17
C MET A 439 38.16 -31.05 -3.15
N MET A 440 37.61 -31.26 -1.95
CA MET A 440 37.68 -30.27 -0.86
C MET A 440 39.12 -30.09 -0.35
N ALA A 441 39.91 -31.16 -0.28
CA ALA A 441 41.32 -31.09 0.08
C ALA A 441 42.12 -30.27 -0.96
N LEU A 442 41.84 -30.45 -2.26
CA LEU A 442 42.43 -29.66 -3.34
C LEU A 442 42.04 -28.18 -3.22
N TYR A 443 40.77 -27.86 -2.99
CA TYR A 443 40.32 -26.48 -2.76
C TYR A 443 41.02 -25.84 -1.55
N LYS A 444 41.14 -26.57 -0.44
CA LYS A 444 41.83 -26.10 0.77
C LYS A 444 43.32 -25.89 0.53
N LYS A 445 43.98 -26.80 -0.20
CA LYS A 445 45.41 -26.72 -0.55
C LYS A 445 45.70 -25.49 -1.41
N GLU A 446 44.83 -25.20 -2.37
CA GLU A 446 44.95 -24.06 -3.28
C GLU A 446 44.33 -22.77 -2.72
N LYS A 447 43.82 -22.81 -1.47
CA LYS A 447 43.17 -21.71 -0.75
C LYS A 447 42.03 -21.06 -1.53
N ILE A 448 41.28 -21.85 -2.30
CA ILE A 448 40.12 -21.41 -3.07
C ILE A 448 38.84 -21.77 -2.30
N ASN A 449 37.97 -20.79 -2.09
CA ASN A 449 36.69 -21.01 -1.41
C ASN A 449 35.57 -21.21 -2.45
N PRO A 450 34.98 -22.42 -2.57
CA PRO A 450 33.90 -22.68 -3.52
C PRO A 450 32.63 -21.85 -3.23
N ALA A 451 32.38 -21.47 -1.96
CA ALA A 451 31.29 -20.57 -1.59
C ALA A 451 31.58 -19.09 -1.92
N GLY A 452 32.83 -18.74 -2.21
CA GLY A 452 33.21 -17.39 -2.58
C GLY A 452 32.49 -16.90 -3.84
N GLY A 453 32.12 -17.80 -4.76
CA GLY A 453 31.43 -17.44 -6.01
C GLY A 453 29.98 -16.97 -5.84
N CYS A 454 29.27 -17.42 -4.80
CA CYS A 454 27.87 -17.04 -4.56
C CYS A 454 27.72 -15.88 -3.57
N LEU A 455 28.80 -15.47 -2.90
CA LEU A 455 28.78 -14.41 -1.89
C LEU A 455 28.24 -13.05 -2.41
N PRO A 456 28.59 -12.57 -3.62
CA PRO A 456 28.02 -11.32 -4.15
C PRO A 456 26.52 -11.44 -4.41
N ILE A 457 26.07 -12.60 -4.89
CA ILE A 457 24.66 -12.86 -5.15
C ILE A 457 23.86 -12.78 -3.85
N LEU A 458 24.38 -13.38 -2.77
CA LEU A 458 23.71 -13.39 -1.47
C LEU A 458 23.52 -11.98 -0.91
N VAL A 459 24.55 -11.13 -0.94
CA VAL A 459 24.45 -9.74 -0.48
C VAL A 459 23.58 -8.90 -1.42
N GLN A 460 23.56 -9.23 -2.72
CA GLN A 460 22.79 -8.50 -3.70
C GLN A 460 21.29 -8.81 -3.66
N ILE A 461 20.88 -10.03 -3.26
CA ILE A 461 19.45 -10.41 -3.20
C ILE A 461 18.63 -9.43 -2.34
N PRO A 462 19.00 -9.09 -1.08
CA PRO A 462 18.27 -8.11 -0.29
C PRO A 462 18.20 -6.72 -0.94
N VAL A 463 19.29 -6.26 -1.56
CA VAL A 463 19.33 -4.96 -2.25
C VAL A 463 18.42 -4.96 -3.47
N PHE A 464 18.41 -6.06 -4.23
CA PHE A 464 17.52 -6.23 -5.38
C PHE A 464 16.05 -6.25 -4.96
N ILE A 465 15.69 -7.02 -3.93
CA ILE A 465 14.30 -7.09 -3.45
C ILE A 465 13.87 -5.72 -2.89
N ALA A 466 14.75 -5.01 -2.19
CA ALA A 466 14.46 -3.65 -1.73
C ALA A 466 14.22 -2.70 -2.91
N LEU A 467 15.08 -2.70 -3.91
CA LEU A 467 14.90 -1.87 -5.10
C LEU A 467 13.66 -2.26 -5.90
N TYR A 468 13.31 -3.55 -5.97
CA TYR A 468 12.07 -4.02 -6.56
C TYR A 468 10.85 -3.35 -5.94
N TRP A 469 10.76 -3.34 -4.61
CA TRP A 469 9.67 -2.67 -3.90
C TRP A 469 9.70 -1.15 -4.07
N VAL A 470 10.89 -0.54 -4.07
CA VAL A 470 11.04 0.90 -4.35
C VAL A 470 10.46 1.25 -5.72
N LEU A 471 10.87 0.55 -6.78
CA LEU A 471 10.41 0.84 -8.14
C LEU A 471 8.93 0.52 -8.36
N LEU A 472 8.38 -0.44 -7.61
CA LEU A 472 6.98 -0.82 -7.74
C LEU A 472 6.02 0.07 -6.97
N GLU A 473 6.34 0.44 -5.74
CA GLU A 473 5.41 1.15 -4.83
C GLU A 473 5.60 2.66 -4.85
N SER A 474 6.72 3.17 -5.38
CA SER A 474 6.93 4.62 -5.50
C SER A 474 6.08 5.21 -6.63
N VAL A 475 5.15 6.08 -6.25
CA VAL A 475 4.32 6.84 -7.19
C VAL A 475 5.17 7.78 -8.07
N GLU A 476 6.33 8.20 -7.58
CA GLU A 476 7.23 9.10 -8.30
C GLU A 476 7.80 8.48 -9.60
N ILE A 477 7.81 7.14 -9.68
CA ILE A 477 8.31 6.38 -10.84
C ILE A 477 7.16 5.94 -11.75
N ARG A 478 5.91 6.07 -11.28
CA ARG A 478 4.70 5.78 -12.06
C ARG A 478 4.69 6.64 -13.31
N GLN A 479 4.56 6.02 -14.49
CA GLN A 479 4.55 6.71 -15.79
C GLN A 479 5.80 7.57 -16.05
N ALA A 480 6.91 7.35 -15.35
CA ALA A 480 8.13 8.10 -15.54
C ALA A 480 8.85 7.66 -16.84
N PRO A 481 9.15 8.59 -17.76
CA PRO A 481 9.90 8.25 -18.98
C PRO A 481 11.39 8.13 -18.69
N PHE A 482 12.09 7.35 -19.52
CA PHE A 482 13.55 7.30 -19.55
C PHE A 482 14.11 7.84 -20.87
N ALA A 483 14.12 7.01 -21.91
CA ALA A 483 14.71 7.28 -23.22
C ALA A 483 14.24 6.26 -24.25
N LEU A 484 14.38 6.58 -25.54
CA LEU A 484 14.01 5.71 -26.66
C LEU A 484 12.52 5.28 -26.57
N TRP A 485 12.24 3.97 -26.52
CA TRP A 485 10.89 3.43 -26.38
C TRP A 485 10.43 3.29 -24.93
N LEU A 486 11.30 3.55 -23.95
CA LEU A 486 11.02 3.37 -22.53
C LEU A 486 10.32 4.62 -21.98
N GLN A 487 9.00 4.65 -22.14
CA GLN A 487 8.15 5.80 -21.76
C GLN A 487 7.50 5.65 -20.37
N ASP A 488 7.52 4.46 -19.76
CA ASP A 488 6.94 4.22 -18.44
C ASP A 488 7.74 3.18 -17.66
N LEU A 489 8.67 3.62 -16.80
CA LEU A 489 9.53 2.73 -16.02
C LEU A 489 8.77 1.82 -15.03
N SER A 490 7.51 2.11 -14.71
CA SER A 490 6.67 1.35 -13.79
C SER A 490 5.87 0.22 -14.46
N ALA A 491 5.69 0.29 -15.79
CA ALA A 491 4.97 -0.70 -16.59
C ALA A 491 5.91 -1.74 -17.22
N PRO A 492 5.41 -2.85 -17.77
CA PRO A 492 6.22 -3.75 -18.59
C PRO A 492 6.78 -3.07 -19.85
N ASP A 493 7.89 -3.58 -20.40
CA ASP A 493 8.41 -3.09 -21.69
C ASP A 493 7.45 -3.49 -22.83
N PRO A 494 6.83 -2.54 -23.54
CA PRO A 494 5.85 -2.84 -24.59
C PRO A 494 6.44 -3.62 -25.77
N PHE A 495 7.76 -3.53 -26.00
CA PHE A 495 8.45 -4.23 -27.09
C PHE A 495 9.24 -5.45 -26.64
N TYR A 496 9.27 -5.73 -25.32
CA TYR A 496 10.03 -6.83 -24.72
C TYR A 496 11.54 -6.85 -25.07
N ILE A 497 12.10 -5.73 -25.51
CA ILE A 497 13.51 -5.62 -25.89
C ILE A 497 14.38 -5.70 -24.63
N LEU A 498 14.00 -5.01 -23.56
CA LEU A 498 14.76 -4.96 -22.31
C LEU A 498 14.85 -6.32 -21.61
N PRO A 499 13.77 -7.12 -21.47
CA PRO A 499 13.86 -8.48 -20.96
C PRO A 499 14.76 -9.38 -21.79
N VAL A 500 14.71 -9.27 -23.13
CA VAL A 500 15.60 -10.05 -24.01
C VAL A 500 17.06 -9.65 -23.82
N LEU A 501 17.36 -8.35 -23.74
CA LEU A 501 18.70 -7.85 -23.43
C LEU A 501 19.17 -8.32 -22.04
N MET A 502 18.27 -8.37 -21.06
CA MET A 502 18.53 -8.92 -19.74
C MET A 502 18.92 -10.40 -19.84
N GLY A 503 18.12 -11.22 -20.52
CA GLY A 503 18.43 -12.63 -20.76
C GLY A 503 19.77 -12.88 -21.46
N LEU A 504 20.04 -12.11 -22.52
CA LEU A 504 21.32 -12.17 -23.25
C LEU A 504 22.50 -11.78 -22.35
N SER A 505 22.34 -10.74 -21.53
CA SER A 505 23.37 -10.32 -20.59
C SER A 505 23.62 -11.38 -19.49
N MET A 506 22.58 -12.04 -19.00
CA MET A 506 22.70 -13.15 -18.04
C MET A 506 23.42 -14.34 -18.67
N TRP A 507 23.06 -14.70 -19.91
CA TRP A 507 23.72 -15.78 -20.64
C TRP A 507 25.20 -15.47 -20.88
N ALA A 508 25.52 -14.25 -21.30
CA ALA A 508 26.90 -13.80 -21.51
C ALA A 508 27.71 -13.83 -20.19
N GLN A 509 27.12 -13.35 -19.09
CA GLN A 509 27.73 -13.40 -17.77
C GLN A 509 27.97 -14.85 -17.30
N GLN A 510 27.02 -15.75 -17.55
CA GLN A 510 27.17 -17.17 -17.20
C GLN A 510 28.36 -17.82 -17.92
N LYS A 511 28.67 -17.42 -19.16
CA LYS A 511 29.84 -17.93 -19.91
C LYS A 511 31.18 -17.48 -19.30
N LEU A 512 31.20 -16.39 -18.53
CA LEU A 512 32.39 -15.95 -17.81
C LEU A 512 32.62 -16.76 -16.52
N ASN A 513 31.56 -17.35 -15.96
CA ASN A 513 31.62 -18.17 -14.76
C ASN A 513 32.18 -19.58 -15.03
N PRO A 514 32.82 -20.23 -14.03
CA PRO A 514 33.26 -21.61 -14.15
C PRO A 514 32.07 -22.55 -14.41
N ALA A 515 32.21 -23.45 -15.40
CA ALA A 515 31.17 -24.43 -15.70
C ALA A 515 30.90 -25.35 -14.48
N PRO A 516 29.62 -25.58 -14.12
CA PRO A 516 29.26 -26.58 -13.11
C PRO A 516 29.74 -27.97 -13.51
N MET A 517 30.09 -28.82 -12.55
CA MET A 517 30.56 -30.18 -12.84
C MET A 517 29.45 -31.23 -12.95
N ASP A 518 28.28 -30.91 -12.41
CA ASP A 518 27.06 -31.73 -12.47
C ASP A 518 26.24 -31.33 -13.70
N ASP A 519 25.87 -32.32 -14.51
CA ASP A 519 25.11 -32.11 -15.74
C ASP A 519 23.70 -31.59 -15.47
N ILE A 520 23.11 -31.93 -14.32
CA ILE A 520 21.83 -31.35 -13.88
C ILE A 520 22.00 -29.85 -13.64
N GLN A 521 23.02 -29.45 -12.87
CA GLN A 521 23.30 -28.04 -12.58
C GLN A 521 23.62 -27.24 -13.85
N LYS A 522 24.36 -27.82 -14.81
CA LYS A 522 24.60 -27.20 -16.13
C LYS A 522 23.29 -26.93 -16.89
N LYS A 523 22.39 -27.92 -16.94
CA LYS A 523 21.08 -27.78 -17.60
C LYS A 523 20.27 -26.67 -16.94
N VAL A 524 20.17 -26.68 -15.62
CA VAL A 524 19.45 -25.64 -14.85
C VAL A 524 20.02 -24.26 -15.14
N MET A 525 21.34 -24.08 -15.07
CA MET A 525 21.94 -22.77 -15.33
C MET A 525 21.76 -22.32 -16.79
N THR A 526 21.69 -23.24 -17.76
CA THR A 526 21.45 -22.90 -19.17
C THR A 526 20.00 -22.47 -19.42
N ILE A 527 19.05 -23.08 -18.71
CA ILE A 527 17.61 -22.75 -18.81
C ILE A 527 17.28 -21.48 -18.03
N MET A 528 17.99 -21.20 -16.94
CA MET A 528 17.70 -20.09 -16.02
C MET A 528 17.60 -18.71 -16.71
N PRO A 529 18.54 -18.27 -17.57
CA PRO A 529 18.39 -17.02 -18.30
C PRO A 529 17.13 -16.96 -19.15
N ILE A 530 16.75 -18.08 -19.78
CA ILE A 530 15.55 -18.16 -20.63
C ILE A 530 14.30 -18.06 -19.76
N ALA A 531 14.22 -18.85 -18.69
CA ALA A 531 13.09 -18.83 -17.75
C ALA A 531 12.91 -17.45 -17.10
N LEU A 532 14.00 -16.81 -16.66
CA LEU A 532 13.97 -15.47 -16.08
C LEU A 532 13.61 -14.41 -17.12
N THR A 533 14.03 -14.56 -18.38
CA THR A 533 13.59 -13.66 -19.45
C THR A 533 12.07 -13.67 -19.58
N PHE A 534 11.45 -14.86 -19.65
CA PHE A 534 9.99 -15.01 -19.73
C PHE A 534 9.29 -14.45 -18.48
N LEU A 535 9.85 -14.68 -17.30
CA LEU A 535 9.31 -14.11 -16.06
C LEU A 535 9.33 -12.58 -16.08
N PHE A 536 10.42 -11.97 -16.56
CA PHE A 536 10.61 -10.52 -16.55
C PHE A 536 9.89 -9.79 -17.70
N LEU A 537 9.18 -10.51 -18.59
CA LEU A 537 8.32 -9.90 -19.61
C LEU A 537 7.17 -9.09 -18.99
N THR A 538 6.72 -9.46 -17.79
CA THR A 538 5.60 -8.80 -17.09
C THR A 538 6.07 -7.87 -15.96
N PHE A 539 7.38 -7.70 -15.79
CA PHE A 539 7.96 -6.87 -14.74
C PHE A 539 8.20 -5.43 -15.22
N PRO A 540 8.21 -4.44 -14.30
CA PRO A 540 8.50 -3.05 -14.63
C PRO A 540 9.83 -2.84 -15.36
N GLN A 541 9.83 -2.05 -16.43
CA GLN A 541 11.03 -1.76 -17.24
C GLN A 541 12.15 -1.17 -16.39
N GLY A 542 11.86 -0.34 -15.37
CA GLY A 542 12.86 0.22 -14.47
C GLY A 542 13.66 -0.84 -13.71
N LEU A 543 13.00 -1.93 -13.30
CA LEU A 543 13.67 -3.05 -12.67
C LEU A 543 14.51 -3.85 -13.66
N VAL A 544 13.98 -4.08 -14.86
CA VAL A 544 14.70 -4.79 -15.92
C VAL A 544 15.93 -3.99 -16.35
N LEU A 545 15.81 -2.66 -16.43
CA LEU A 545 16.91 -1.72 -16.69
C LEU A 545 18.02 -1.86 -15.65
N TYR A 546 17.66 -1.81 -14.36
CA TYR A 546 18.60 -2.06 -13.27
C TYR A 546 19.35 -3.37 -13.48
N TRP A 547 18.63 -4.45 -13.82
CA TRP A 547 19.23 -5.77 -13.98
C TRP A 547 20.22 -5.81 -15.15
N VAL A 548 19.85 -5.26 -16.32
CA VAL A 548 20.72 -5.17 -17.49
C VAL A 548 22.01 -4.44 -17.13
N VAL A 549 21.89 -3.24 -16.55
CA VAL A 549 23.04 -2.40 -16.16
C VAL A 549 23.91 -3.13 -15.15
N ASN A 550 23.30 -3.74 -14.15
CA ASN A 550 23.97 -4.54 -13.14
C ASN A 550 24.78 -5.70 -13.75
N ASN A 551 24.21 -6.43 -14.71
CA ASN A 551 24.91 -7.52 -15.40
C ASN A 551 26.08 -6.99 -16.23
N VAL A 552 25.88 -5.91 -16.97
CA VAL A 552 26.94 -5.28 -17.80
C VAL A 552 28.12 -4.85 -16.93
N LEU A 553 27.85 -4.15 -15.81
CA LEU A 553 28.90 -3.74 -14.87
C LEU A 553 29.62 -4.95 -14.25
N SER A 554 28.87 -5.99 -13.89
CA SER A 554 29.42 -7.23 -13.34
C SER A 554 30.33 -7.95 -14.35
N MET A 555 29.92 -8.02 -15.62
CA MET A 555 30.72 -8.61 -16.68
C MET A 555 32.00 -7.80 -16.92
N ALA A 556 31.90 -6.47 -16.95
CA ALA A 556 33.07 -5.60 -17.09
C ALA A 556 34.06 -5.80 -15.94
N GLN A 557 33.58 -5.82 -14.69
CA GLN A 557 34.39 -6.08 -13.51
C GLN A 557 35.05 -7.47 -13.58
N GLN A 558 34.28 -8.51 -13.88
CA GLN A 558 34.77 -9.89 -13.96
C GLN A 558 35.80 -10.06 -15.08
N TRP A 559 35.59 -9.42 -16.23
CA TRP A 559 36.54 -9.45 -17.35
C TRP A 559 37.88 -8.81 -16.97
N LEU A 560 37.87 -7.64 -16.32
CA LEU A 560 39.07 -6.97 -15.83
C LEU A 560 39.85 -7.85 -14.85
N ILE A 561 39.17 -8.46 -13.87
CA ILE A 561 39.79 -9.32 -12.85
C ILE A 561 40.32 -10.61 -13.48
N ASN A 562 39.56 -11.24 -14.38
CA ASN A 562 40.01 -12.44 -15.07
C ASN A 562 41.28 -12.17 -15.89
N ARG A 563 41.41 -11.00 -16.53
CA ARG A 563 42.61 -10.61 -17.28
C ARG A 563 43.83 -10.42 -16.38
N GLN A 564 43.64 -9.91 -15.16
CA GLN A 564 44.72 -9.76 -14.17
C GLN A 564 45.20 -11.11 -13.61
N HIS A 565 44.34 -12.13 -13.61
CA HIS A 565 44.64 -13.46 -13.09
C HIS A 565 44.84 -14.54 -14.17
N ALA A 566 44.72 -14.18 -15.44
CA ALA A 566 45.10 -15.02 -16.57
C ALA A 566 46.64 -15.07 -16.66
N VAL A 567 47.22 -16.03 -15.95
CA VAL A 567 48.60 -16.52 -16.12
C VAL A 567 48.58 -17.97 -16.54
#